data_AF-A0A920R6Z9-F1
#
_entry.id   AF-A0A920R6Z9-F1
#
_cell.length_a   1.000
_cell.length_b   1.000
_cell.length_c   1.000
_cell.angle_alpha   90.00
_cell.angle_beta   90.00
_cell.angle_gamma   90.00
#
_symmetry.space_group_name_H-M   'P 1'
#
loop_
_entity.id
_entity.type
_entity.pdbx_description
1 polymer ?
#
loop_
_entity_poly.entity_id
_entity_poly.type
_entity_poly.pdbx_seq_one_letter_code
_entity_poly.pdbx_strand_id
1 'polypeptide(L)'
;METGRPVENPDVVYEVEPQWIMPANSGAHNWEPQSWDNDLGLMYFYYHDIANFYSLDEGFVETGEYQIRERGLSLGWGEGEYRRRLIEEAGPRPPSQAYVGAFDPITGTYKWRQELESDYNGGVVATRGNILFQPEGTGVFSVRDTEDGELIWQYRAPVRLDQLL
;
A
#
# COMPACT_ATOMS: atom_id res chain seq x y z
N MET A 1 -12.92 1.47 21.42
CA MET A 1 -13.25 2.81 20.87
C MET A 1 -14.73 3.05 21.09
N GLU A 2 -15.11 4.09 21.84
CA GLU A 2 -16.53 4.33 22.17
C GLU A 2 -17.37 4.79 20.97
N THR A 3 -16.77 5.53 20.03
CA THR A 3 -17.49 6.15 18.91
C THR A 3 -17.40 5.38 17.59
N GLY A 4 -16.43 4.48 17.45
CA GLY A 4 -16.10 3.82 16.17
C GLY A 4 -15.55 4.74 15.08
N ARG A 5 -15.33 6.03 15.37
CA ARG A 5 -14.76 7.01 14.43
C ARG A 5 -13.23 7.02 14.53
N PRO A 6 -12.50 7.12 13.41
CA PRO A 6 -11.08 7.45 13.44
C PRO A 6 -10.85 8.76 14.22
N VAL A 7 -9.78 8.80 14.99
CA VAL A 7 -9.26 10.04 15.58
C VAL A 7 -8.25 10.60 14.58
N GLU A 8 -8.60 11.70 13.94
CA GLU A 8 -7.73 12.35 12.95
C GLU A 8 -6.47 12.88 13.64
N ASN A 9 -5.31 12.66 13.00
CA ASN A 9 -4.05 13.19 13.49
C ASN A 9 -3.92 14.65 13.03
N PRO A 10 -3.85 15.64 13.95
CA PRO A 10 -3.80 17.06 13.59
C PRO A 10 -2.49 17.46 12.87
N ASP A 11 -1.46 16.62 12.91
CA ASP A 11 -0.17 16.90 12.28
C ASP A 11 -0.16 16.57 10.77
N VAL A 12 -1.18 15.88 10.25
CA VAL A 12 -1.24 15.39 8.86
C VAL A 12 -2.39 16.01 8.05
N VAL A 13 -2.51 17.34 8.10
CA VAL A 13 -3.55 18.12 7.41
C VAL A 13 -2.95 18.83 6.19
N TYR A 14 -3.01 18.17 5.03
CA TYR A 14 -2.34 18.66 3.81
C TYR A 14 -2.96 19.93 3.22
N GLU A 15 -4.16 20.32 3.65
CA GLU A 15 -4.77 21.60 3.28
C GLU A 15 -4.07 22.79 3.93
N VAL A 16 -3.37 22.56 5.05
CA VAL A 16 -2.60 23.57 5.77
C VAL A 16 -1.12 23.44 5.45
N GLU A 17 -0.58 22.21 5.51
CA GLU A 17 0.84 21.93 5.30
C GLU A 17 1.04 20.78 4.32
N PRO A 18 1.51 21.06 3.09
CA PRO A 18 1.88 20.02 2.12
C PRO A 18 2.94 19.07 2.66
N GLN A 19 2.68 17.76 2.61
CA GLN A 19 3.54 16.78 3.28
C GLN A 19 3.38 15.36 2.74
N TRP A 20 4.32 14.48 3.14
CA TRP A 20 4.23 13.04 2.93
C TRP A 20 3.26 12.40 3.93
N ILE A 21 2.23 11.71 3.43
CA ILE A 21 1.23 11.03 4.28
C ILE A 21 1.16 9.55 3.91
N MET A 22 1.03 8.71 4.95
CA MET A 22 0.78 7.28 4.83
C MET A 22 -0.59 6.90 5.43
N PRO A 23 -1.32 5.94 4.80
CA PRO A 23 -0.98 5.31 3.53
C PRO A 23 -1.15 6.28 2.34
N ALA A 24 -0.47 5.97 1.25
CA ALA A 24 -0.66 6.61 -0.04
C ALA A 24 -2.09 6.38 -0.56
N ASN A 25 -2.41 7.00 -1.69
CA ASN A 25 -3.67 6.76 -2.40
C ASN A 25 -3.79 5.33 -2.94
N SER A 26 -2.70 4.57 -2.97
CA SER A 26 -2.71 3.11 -3.18
C SER A 26 -3.29 2.34 -2.00
N GLY A 27 -3.50 2.97 -0.84
CA GLY A 27 -3.91 2.31 0.39
C GLY A 27 -2.75 1.58 1.08
N ALA A 28 -3.01 1.02 2.26
CA ALA A 28 -2.10 0.06 2.90
C ALA A 28 -2.25 -1.35 2.30
N HIS A 29 -3.42 -1.64 1.75
CA HIS A 29 -3.79 -2.83 1.00
C HIS A 29 -4.81 -2.40 -0.04
N ASN A 30 -4.71 -2.89 -1.28
CA ASN A 30 -5.56 -2.43 -2.37
C ASN A 30 -6.51 -3.55 -2.83
N TRP A 31 -6.44 -3.90 -4.11
CA TRP A 31 -7.34 -4.85 -4.77
C TRP A 31 -6.81 -6.29 -4.71
N GLU A 32 -5.61 -6.49 -4.20
CA GLU A 32 -4.96 -7.79 -4.10
C GLU A 32 -5.80 -8.73 -3.22
N PRO A 33 -6.27 -9.88 -3.73
CA PRO A 33 -7.14 -10.74 -2.94
C PRO A 33 -6.41 -11.32 -1.71
N GLN A 34 -7.12 -11.32 -0.59
CA GLN A 34 -6.72 -11.95 0.67
C GLN A 34 -7.30 -13.38 0.79
N SER A 35 -6.71 -14.18 1.68
CA SER A 35 -7.21 -15.52 2.03
C SER A 35 -7.61 -15.61 3.50
N TRP A 36 -8.58 -16.48 3.80
CA TRP A 36 -9.07 -16.71 5.15
C TRP A 36 -9.01 -18.20 5.50
N ASP A 37 -8.50 -18.50 6.69
CA ASP A 37 -8.55 -19.82 7.29
C ASP A 37 -9.60 -19.84 8.42
N ASN A 38 -10.67 -20.60 8.18
CA ASN A 38 -11.77 -20.75 9.14
C ASN A 38 -11.39 -21.54 10.40
N ASP A 39 -10.45 -22.49 10.31
CA ASP A 39 -10.08 -23.35 11.42
C ASP A 39 -9.18 -22.59 12.40
N LEU A 40 -8.27 -21.75 11.88
CA LEU A 40 -7.36 -20.93 12.67
C LEU A 40 -7.89 -19.53 12.98
N GLY A 41 -8.90 -19.06 12.25
CA GLY A 41 -9.40 -17.69 12.36
C GLY A 41 -8.39 -16.65 11.88
N LEU A 42 -7.56 -16.99 10.89
CA LEU A 42 -6.47 -16.13 10.40
C LEU A 42 -6.75 -15.61 9.00
N MET A 43 -6.39 -14.34 8.78
CA MET A 43 -6.41 -13.67 7.49
C MET A 43 -4.98 -13.58 6.94
N TYR A 44 -4.76 -14.03 5.71
CA TYR A 44 -3.49 -13.91 5.02
C TYR A 44 -3.61 -12.87 3.93
N PHE A 45 -2.69 -11.91 3.91
CA PHE A 45 -2.68 -10.87 2.89
C PHE A 45 -1.31 -10.21 2.79
N TYR A 46 -1.13 -9.55 1.65
CA TYR A 46 -0.04 -8.63 1.38
C TYR A 46 -0.48 -7.20 1.74
N TYR A 47 0.41 -6.40 2.32
CA TYR A 47 0.19 -4.98 2.57
C TYR A 47 1.51 -4.19 2.41
N HIS A 48 1.41 -2.87 2.24
CA HIS A 48 2.56 -1.98 2.12
C HIS A 48 2.39 -0.65 2.85
N ASP A 49 3.52 -0.12 3.29
CA ASP A 49 3.67 1.20 3.89
C ASP A 49 4.30 2.11 2.84
N ILE A 50 3.46 2.75 2.01
CA ILE A 50 3.88 3.66 0.94
C ILE A 50 3.35 5.05 1.27
N ALA A 51 4.23 6.05 1.25
CA ALA A 51 3.84 7.45 1.38
C ALA A 51 3.49 8.08 0.03
N ASN A 52 2.45 8.91 0.00
CA ASN A 52 2.21 9.83 -1.10
C ASN A 52 2.33 11.27 -0.59
N PHE A 53 2.78 12.17 -1.48
CA PHE A 53 2.82 13.59 -1.16
C PHE A 53 1.46 14.21 -1.45
N TYR A 54 0.90 14.93 -0.49
CA TYR A 54 -0.36 15.63 -0.63
C TYR A 54 -0.17 17.12 -0.46
N SER A 55 -0.82 17.87 -1.31
CA SER A 55 -0.94 19.33 -1.27
C SER A 55 -2.22 19.71 -1.97
N LEU A 56 -2.76 20.89 -1.69
CA LEU A 56 -3.80 21.48 -2.55
C LEU A 56 -3.22 21.82 -3.92
N ASP A 57 -4.10 21.92 -4.92
CA ASP A 57 -3.78 22.43 -6.25
C ASP A 57 -3.36 23.91 -6.19
N GLU A 58 -2.36 24.32 -6.99
CA GLU A 58 -1.82 25.69 -6.99
C GLU A 58 -2.91 26.72 -7.32
N GLY A 59 -3.71 26.45 -8.35
CA GLY A 59 -4.79 27.35 -8.76
C GLY A 59 -5.84 27.48 -7.66
N PHE A 60 -6.15 26.40 -6.94
CA PHE A 60 -7.04 26.46 -5.77
C PHE A 60 -6.43 27.29 -4.64
N VAL A 61 -5.13 27.15 -4.34
CA VAL A 61 -4.45 27.96 -3.32
C VAL A 61 -4.45 29.45 -3.68
N GLU A 62 -4.28 29.79 -4.97
CA GLU A 62 -4.25 31.17 -5.45
C GLU A 62 -5.64 31.82 -5.53
N THR A 63 -6.66 31.06 -5.93
CA THR A 63 -7.97 31.61 -6.31
C THR A 63 -9.12 31.20 -5.39
N GLY A 64 -8.96 30.10 -4.65
CA GLY A 64 -10.04 29.46 -3.89
C GLY A 64 -11.03 28.68 -4.77
N GLU A 65 -10.79 28.57 -6.07
CA GLU A 65 -11.70 27.90 -7.01
C GLU A 65 -11.12 26.57 -7.51
N TYR A 66 -11.89 25.49 -7.34
CA TYR A 66 -11.53 24.18 -7.89
C TYR A 66 -11.88 24.13 -9.38
N GLN A 67 -10.90 23.75 -10.20
CA GLN A 67 -11.04 23.65 -11.65
C GLN A 67 -11.01 22.20 -12.10
N ILE A 68 -12.02 21.78 -12.87
CA ILE A 68 -12.02 20.47 -13.52
C ILE A 68 -11.11 20.56 -14.74
N ARG A 69 -10.17 19.63 -14.85
CA ARG A 69 -9.28 19.55 -16.01
C ARG A 69 -10.03 18.94 -17.18
N GLU A 70 -9.90 19.57 -18.36
CA GLU A 70 -10.45 19.03 -19.61
C GLU A 70 -9.86 17.65 -19.95
N ARG A 71 -8.62 17.39 -19.49
CA ARG A 71 -7.91 16.12 -19.66
C ARG A 71 -7.15 15.75 -18.40
N GLY A 72 -7.12 14.45 -18.09
CA GLY A 72 -6.43 13.91 -16.92
C GLY A 72 -7.30 13.82 -15.67
N LEU A 73 -6.67 13.47 -14.54
CA LEU A 73 -7.35 13.38 -13.26
C LEU A 73 -7.56 14.78 -12.67
N SER A 74 -8.74 15.03 -12.11
CA SER A 74 -9.04 16.28 -11.40
C SER A 74 -9.09 16.02 -9.89
N LEU A 75 -7.94 15.65 -9.30
CA LEU A 75 -7.88 15.25 -7.88
C LEU A 75 -7.92 16.42 -6.90
N GLY A 76 -7.70 17.65 -7.39
CA GLY A 76 -7.56 18.83 -6.52
C GLY A 76 -6.22 18.88 -5.78
N TRP A 77 -5.24 18.08 -6.20
CA TRP A 77 -3.90 18.06 -5.63
C TRP A 77 -2.90 18.80 -6.51
N GLY A 78 -1.88 19.36 -5.87
CA GLY A 78 -0.77 20.00 -6.56
C GLY A 78 -0.05 19.01 -7.48
N GLU A 79 0.29 19.48 -8.67
CA GLU A 79 1.01 18.75 -9.71
C GLU A 79 2.12 19.61 -10.34
N GLY A 80 2.85 19.05 -11.31
CA GLY A 80 3.82 19.80 -12.10
C GLY A 80 5.01 20.36 -11.31
N GLU A 81 5.48 21.55 -11.70
CA GLU A 81 6.58 22.27 -11.03
C GLU A 81 6.22 22.64 -9.59
N TYR A 82 4.98 23.08 -9.35
CA TYR A 82 4.48 23.43 -8.02
C TYR A 82 4.68 22.30 -7.02
N ARG A 83 4.18 21.10 -7.37
CA ARG A 83 4.36 19.90 -6.52
C ARG A 83 5.83 19.56 -6.30
N ARG A 84 6.67 19.67 -7.33
CA ARG A 84 8.11 19.34 -7.23
C ARG A 84 8.84 20.26 -6.27
N ARG A 85 8.55 21.56 -6.30
CA ARG A 85 9.09 22.53 -5.33
C ARG A 85 8.68 22.18 -3.89
N LEU A 86 7.40 21.90 -3.67
CA LEU A 86 6.90 21.52 -2.34
C LEU A 86 7.54 20.22 -1.82
N ILE A 87 7.77 19.24 -2.68
CA ILE A 87 8.48 18.01 -2.32
C ILE A 87 9.94 18.29 -1.95
N GLU A 88 10.61 19.17 -2.69
CA GLU A 88 11.99 19.57 -2.37
C GLU A 88 12.09 20.24 -0.99
N GLU A 89 11.12 21.09 -0.64
CA GLU A 89 11.01 21.74 0.66
C GLU A 89 10.70 20.75 1.80
N ALA A 90 9.80 19.79 1.56
CA ALA A 90 9.41 18.77 2.55
C ALA A 90 10.46 17.68 2.78
N GLY A 91 11.43 17.55 1.87
CA GLY A 91 12.47 16.54 1.92
C GLY A 91 12.06 15.19 1.33
N PRO A 92 12.94 14.18 1.46
CA PRO A 92 12.78 12.92 0.76
C PRO A 92 11.56 12.15 1.25
N ARG A 93 10.97 11.37 0.33
CA ARG A 93 9.88 10.45 0.66
C ARG A 93 10.34 9.45 1.74
N PRO A 94 9.51 9.18 2.76
CA PRO A 94 9.76 8.09 3.70
C PRO A 94 9.97 6.74 2.96
N PRO A 95 10.88 5.88 3.44
CA PRO A 95 11.11 4.57 2.83
C PRO A 95 9.82 3.76 2.74
N SER A 96 9.60 3.10 1.60
CA SER A 96 8.53 2.12 1.48
C SER A 96 8.90 0.81 2.16
N GLN A 97 7.91 0.10 2.68
CA GLN A 97 8.06 -1.30 3.10
C GLN A 97 6.85 -2.11 2.66
N ALA A 98 7.04 -3.41 2.45
CA ALA A 98 6.03 -4.32 1.96
C ALA A 98 6.11 -5.65 2.72
N TYR A 99 4.96 -6.25 3.02
CA TYR A 99 4.89 -7.46 3.84
C TYR A 99 3.78 -8.40 3.37
N VAL A 100 4.02 -9.70 3.51
CA VAL A 100 2.96 -10.71 3.56
C VAL A 100 2.86 -11.25 4.99
N GLY A 101 1.66 -11.46 5.50
CA GLY A 101 1.49 -11.88 6.89
C GLY A 101 0.24 -12.72 7.14
N ALA A 102 0.22 -13.36 8.31
CA ALA A 102 -0.96 -13.96 8.91
C ALA A 102 -1.43 -13.08 10.07
N PHE A 103 -2.64 -12.56 9.97
CA PHE A 103 -3.25 -11.61 10.89
C PHE A 103 -4.45 -12.23 11.59
N ASP A 104 -4.51 -12.07 12.90
CA ASP A 104 -5.67 -12.39 13.71
C ASP A 104 -6.53 -11.11 13.85
N PRO A 105 -7.70 -11.04 13.21
CA PRO A 105 -8.55 -9.86 13.23
C PRO A 105 -9.28 -9.66 14.57
N ILE A 106 -9.34 -10.67 15.44
CA ILE A 106 -9.97 -10.56 16.76
C ILE A 106 -9.03 -9.87 17.73
N THR A 107 -7.76 -10.27 17.74
CA THR A 107 -6.74 -9.65 18.60
C THR A 107 -6.11 -8.41 17.97
N GLY A 108 -6.20 -8.26 16.65
CA GLY A 108 -5.58 -7.18 15.90
C GLY A 108 -4.06 -7.34 15.80
N THR A 109 -3.55 -8.56 15.83
CA THR A 109 -2.11 -8.84 15.84
C THR A 109 -1.70 -9.77 14.70
N TYR A 110 -0.45 -9.66 14.27
CA TYR A 110 0.12 -10.61 13.33
C TYR A 110 0.71 -11.79 14.09
N LYS A 111 0.37 -13.00 13.65
CA LYS A 111 1.09 -14.22 14.06
C LYS A 111 2.51 -14.20 13.51
N TRP A 112 2.65 -13.81 12.25
CA TRP A 112 3.92 -13.61 11.57
C TRP A 112 3.77 -12.62 10.42
N ARG A 113 4.89 -12.03 10.01
CA ARG A 113 5.03 -11.18 8.82
C ARG A 113 6.38 -11.41 8.18
N GLN A 114 6.43 -11.44 6.86
CA GLN A 114 7.65 -11.53 6.08
C GLN A 114 7.78 -10.29 5.20
N GLU A 115 8.93 -9.62 5.27
CA GLU A 115 9.23 -8.48 4.40
C GLU A 115 9.39 -8.96 2.95
N LEU A 116 8.86 -8.17 2.02
CA LEU A 116 8.91 -8.43 0.58
C LEU A 116 9.83 -7.41 -0.08
N GLU A 117 10.54 -7.85 -1.12
CA GLU A 117 11.48 -7.00 -1.86
C GLU A 117 10.77 -5.94 -2.71
N SER A 118 9.57 -6.24 -3.23
CA SER A 118 8.80 -5.31 -4.05
C SER A 118 7.75 -4.56 -3.23
N ASP A 119 7.60 -3.28 -3.50
CA ASP A 119 6.54 -2.40 -2.98
C ASP A 119 5.13 -2.74 -3.52
N TYR A 120 5.01 -3.58 -4.54
CA TYR A 120 3.72 -3.96 -5.13
C TYR A 120 3.72 -5.45 -5.45
N ASN A 121 2.90 -6.23 -4.76
CA ASN A 121 2.83 -7.68 -4.92
C ASN A 121 1.41 -8.10 -5.29
N GLY A 122 1.22 -9.36 -5.66
CA GLY A 122 -0.12 -9.91 -5.85
C GLY A 122 -0.75 -10.37 -4.54
N GLY A 123 -2.02 -10.77 -4.66
CA GLY A 123 -2.77 -11.38 -3.57
C GLY A 123 -2.28 -12.79 -3.24
N VAL A 124 -2.97 -13.43 -2.29
CA VAL A 124 -2.55 -14.72 -1.75
C VAL A 124 -3.66 -15.76 -1.78
N VAL A 125 -3.26 -17.03 -1.93
CA VAL A 125 -4.14 -18.19 -1.80
C VAL A 125 -3.62 -19.11 -0.71
N ALA A 126 -4.36 -19.25 0.39
CA ALA A 126 -4.06 -20.22 1.45
C ALA A 126 -4.86 -21.51 1.23
N THR A 127 -4.31 -22.65 1.67
CA THR A 127 -4.96 -23.96 1.54
C THR A 127 -4.94 -24.71 2.87
N ARG A 128 -5.83 -25.69 3.03
CA ARG A 128 -5.84 -26.63 4.19
C ARG A 128 -4.59 -27.53 4.27
N GLY A 129 -3.71 -27.47 3.28
CA GLY A 129 -2.43 -28.17 3.30
C GLY A 129 -1.31 -27.40 4.00
N ASN A 130 -1.65 -26.35 4.77
CA ASN A 130 -0.73 -25.44 5.45
C ASN A 130 0.21 -24.67 4.51
N ILE A 131 -0.28 -24.36 3.31
CA ILE A 131 0.51 -23.68 2.28
C ILE A 131 -0.17 -22.40 1.81
N LEU A 132 0.62 -21.34 1.71
CA LEU A 132 0.28 -20.03 1.17
C LEU A 132 1.02 -19.79 -0.16
N PHE A 133 0.27 -19.52 -1.22
CA PHE A 133 0.80 -19.16 -2.53
C PHE A 133 0.74 -17.65 -2.74
N GLN A 134 1.81 -17.06 -3.29
CA GLN A 134 1.88 -15.63 -3.61
C GLN A 134 2.71 -15.37 -4.88
N PRO A 135 2.17 -14.67 -5.89
CA PRO A 135 2.98 -13.98 -6.88
C PRO A 135 3.52 -12.64 -6.32
N GLU A 136 4.82 -12.49 -6.30
CA GLU A 136 5.53 -11.29 -5.83
C GLU A 136 5.87 -10.35 -6.99
N GLY A 137 6.01 -9.06 -6.70
CA GLY A 137 6.32 -8.02 -7.69
C GLY A 137 7.68 -8.17 -8.37
N THR A 138 8.58 -8.98 -7.80
CA THR A 138 9.88 -9.33 -8.37
C THR A 138 9.80 -10.38 -9.50
N GLY A 139 8.59 -10.85 -9.82
CA GLY A 139 8.34 -11.93 -10.77
C GLY A 139 8.56 -13.33 -10.19
N VAL A 140 8.73 -13.44 -8.87
CA VAL A 140 8.83 -14.73 -8.16
C VAL A 140 7.44 -15.16 -7.72
N PHE A 141 7.09 -16.40 -7.99
CA PHE A 141 5.94 -17.08 -7.39
C PHE A 141 6.44 -17.90 -6.20
N SER A 142 6.06 -17.49 -5.00
CA SER A 142 6.52 -18.06 -3.74
C SER A 142 5.43 -18.90 -3.07
N VAL A 143 5.90 -19.87 -2.28
CA VAL A 143 5.10 -20.82 -1.54
C VAL A 143 5.64 -20.85 -0.12
N ARG A 144 4.81 -20.47 0.85
CA ARG A 144 5.17 -20.35 2.27
C ARG A 144 4.34 -21.28 3.14
N ASP A 145 4.89 -21.68 4.28
CA ASP A 145 4.11 -22.33 5.33
C ASP A 145 3.16 -21.30 5.97
N THR A 146 1.90 -21.67 6.17
CA THR A 146 0.91 -20.77 6.81
C THR A 146 1.13 -20.59 8.31
N GLU A 147 1.85 -21.50 8.96
CA GLU A 147 2.05 -21.51 10.41
C GLU A 147 3.02 -20.41 10.87
N ASP A 148 4.13 -20.22 10.14
CA ASP A 148 5.24 -19.32 10.49
C ASP A 148 5.71 -18.41 9.34
N GLY A 149 5.20 -18.62 8.12
CA GLY A 149 5.57 -17.85 6.94
C GLY A 149 6.90 -18.26 6.31
N GLU A 150 7.51 -19.39 6.71
CA GLU A 150 8.75 -19.87 6.12
C GLU A 150 8.60 -20.18 4.63
N LEU A 151 9.59 -19.78 3.83
CA LEU A 151 9.61 -20.05 2.39
C LEU A 151 9.91 -21.54 2.14
N ILE A 152 8.95 -22.24 1.55
CA ILE A 152 9.08 -23.67 1.20
C ILE A 152 9.62 -23.83 -0.23
N TRP A 153 9.10 -23.04 -1.16
CA TRP A 153 9.45 -23.13 -2.57
C TRP A 153 9.24 -21.82 -3.30
N GLN A 154 9.99 -21.63 -4.39
CA GLN A 154 9.82 -20.49 -5.27
C GLN A 154 10.11 -20.83 -6.72
N TYR A 155 9.47 -20.09 -7.62
CA TYR A 155 9.70 -20.17 -9.05
C TYR A 155 9.73 -18.78 -9.67
N ARG A 156 10.77 -18.51 -10.47
CA ARG A 156 10.84 -17.27 -11.25
C ARG A 156 9.95 -17.42 -12.47
N ALA A 157 8.79 -16.77 -12.45
CA ALA A 157 7.90 -16.73 -13.59
C ALA A 157 8.60 -15.99 -14.76
N PRO A 158 8.40 -16.44 -16.00
CA PRO A 158 8.88 -15.70 -17.16
C PRO A 158 8.10 -14.38 -17.25
N VAL A 159 8.72 -13.29 -16.82
CA VAL A 159 8.13 -11.96 -16.95
C VAL A 159 8.48 -11.43 -18.35
N ARG A 160 7.46 -11.24 -19.20
CA ARG A 160 7.62 -10.60 -20.51
C ARG A 160 7.54 -9.08 -20.34
N LEU A 161 8.62 -8.47 -19.83
CA LEU A 161 8.72 -7.02 -19.60
C LEU A 161 9.02 -6.21 -20.89
N ASP A 162 9.29 -6.88 -22.02
CA ASP A 162 9.64 -6.25 -23.31
C ASP A 162 8.44 -5.69 -24.11
N GLN A 163 7.24 -5.62 -23.52
CA GLN A 163 6.03 -5.12 -24.22
C GLN A 163 5.31 -3.96 -23.52
N LEU A 164 5.90 -3.35 -22.49
CA LEU A 164 5.27 -2.24 -21.74
C LEU A 164 6.08 -0.93 -21.72
N LEU A 165 7.06 -0.79 -22.62
CA LEU A 165 7.76 0.48 -22.89
C LEU A 165 7.60 0.88 -24.36
#